data_AF-A0A6A6SNP8-F1
#
_entry.id   AF-A0A6A6SNP8-F1
#
_cell.length_a   1.000
_cell.length_b   1.000
_cell.length_c   1.000
_cell.angle_alpha   90.00
_cell.angle_beta   90.00
_cell.angle_gamma   90.00
#
_symmetry.space_group_name_H-M   'P 1'
#
loop_
_entity.id
_entity.type
_entity.pdbx_description
1 polymer ?
#
loop_
_entity_poly.entity_id
_entity_poly.type
_entity_poly.pdbx_seq_one_letter_code
_entity_poly.pdbx_strand_id
1 'polypeptide(L)'
;MVATRRTSRQKTPVYEESVSKAAGKKKVAPQSIAGKEKISQKKVSAEPAASPTPEPSKKRSLPAEDEKSPVPPPKRSRDESTPPTNGVAAQQRYPSPADQGATEHDKETWQGFCEIASEPEFFSVMLREMGVNSVCARQVFFPDLDTLKQLPQPIYGFVFLLRYREFDSENQSEDCPDGVWFANQLPAQNSCSTLAMFHVLMNTPDIQLGENLQEFKSFTSEMHPLHRGESLANFEFVKRIHNSFATKMDLLVSDSIAAQKCRKAEKAKAKGDRKQSVTSISSEESIEDSAHHYLAFLPIDGQVWKLDGMNAQPTSLGEYDEENTDEWLDIACKRIMALMATAGDEDYQLFALVRAPLARHRQEMCEMVKTAKLIESTLDKQSPEWKSFLVADGENPVAPGPPSPSLLSSFGISEEQLNATTIDDDERQKIEKSETSVLLGRRERLMLRINEVQDSIMMEMGLEADEKQKADERRWDYAPVARVWLEMLAENGWLQKNIAKFKDPQ
;
A
#
# COMPACT_ATOMS: atom_id res chain seq x y z
N MET A 1 -31.12 32.53 16.37
CA MET A 1 -32.01 31.35 16.39
C MET A 1 -31.51 30.39 15.32
N VAL A 2 -31.10 29.18 15.69
CA VAL A 2 -30.60 28.16 14.75
C VAL A 2 -31.76 27.24 14.39
N ALA A 3 -32.01 27.03 13.10
CA ALA A 3 -33.07 26.15 12.60
C ALA A 3 -32.46 24.87 12.03
N THR A 4 -32.54 23.78 12.79
CA THR A 4 -32.09 22.44 12.37
C THR A 4 -33.10 21.77 11.45
N ARG A 5 -32.67 21.36 10.24
CA ARG A 5 -33.43 20.41 9.40
C ARG A 5 -32.92 18.99 9.65
N ARG A 6 -33.79 18.14 10.19
CA ARG A 6 -33.61 16.67 10.18
C ARG A 6 -33.92 16.14 8.78
N THR A 7 -33.07 15.28 8.24
CA THR A 7 -33.38 14.41 7.11
C THR A 7 -33.68 13.00 7.60
N SER A 8 -34.69 12.36 7.01
CA SER A 8 -35.20 11.04 7.41
C SER A 8 -34.59 9.94 6.56
N ARG A 9 -34.00 8.91 7.19
CA ARG A 9 -33.63 7.65 6.51
C ARG A 9 -34.86 6.99 5.88
N GLN A 10 -34.83 6.77 4.57
CA GLN A 10 -35.72 5.80 3.91
C GLN A 10 -35.09 4.39 4.01
N LYS A 11 -35.94 3.37 4.14
CA LYS A 11 -35.53 1.96 4.16
C LYS A 11 -35.66 1.37 2.75
N THR A 12 -34.65 0.62 2.30
CA THR A 12 -34.74 -0.26 1.13
C THR A 12 -35.41 -1.59 1.51
N PRO A 13 -36.13 -2.25 0.58
CA PRO A 13 -36.80 -3.52 0.84
C PRO A 13 -35.87 -4.73 0.63
N VAL A 14 -36.16 -5.81 1.37
CA VAL A 14 -35.52 -7.12 1.26
C VAL A 14 -36.15 -7.90 0.10
N TYR A 15 -35.32 -8.54 -0.74
CA TYR A 15 -35.76 -9.57 -1.69
C TYR A 15 -35.48 -10.95 -1.12
N GLU A 16 -36.50 -11.82 -1.06
CA GLU A 16 -36.34 -13.23 -0.71
C GLU A 16 -36.01 -14.05 -1.97
N GLU A 17 -34.90 -14.80 -1.96
CA GLU A 17 -34.61 -15.77 -3.01
C GLU A 17 -35.13 -17.17 -2.68
N SER A 18 -35.92 -17.73 -3.61
CA SER A 18 -36.54 -19.04 -3.48
C SER A 18 -35.58 -20.18 -3.86
N VAL A 19 -35.23 -21.01 -2.88
CA VAL A 19 -34.35 -22.18 -3.09
C VAL A 19 -35.05 -23.29 -3.88
N SER A 20 -34.50 -23.68 -5.03
CA SER A 20 -34.86 -24.92 -5.73
C SER A 20 -33.71 -25.92 -5.74
N LYS A 21 -33.94 -27.11 -5.17
CA LYS A 21 -32.97 -28.21 -5.15
C LYS A 21 -33.08 -29.05 -6.43
N ALA A 22 -31.96 -29.31 -7.09
CA ALA A 22 -31.80 -30.42 -8.03
C ALA A 22 -30.47 -31.16 -7.76
N ALA A 23 -30.45 -32.46 -7.97
CA ALA A 23 -29.47 -33.36 -7.37
C ALA A 23 -28.47 -33.98 -8.38
N GLY A 24 -27.30 -34.36 -7.86
CA GLY A 24 -26.62 -35.58 -8.30
C GLY A 24 -25.29 -35.40 -9.06
N LYS A 25 -24.17 -35.68 -8.38
CA LYS A 25 -22.96 -36.23 -9.02
C LYS A 25 -22.45 -37.45 -8.25
N LYS A 26 -22.08 -38.49 -8.99
CA LYS A 26 -21.59 -39.78 -8.46
C LYS A 26 -20.11 -39.67 -8.08
N LYS A 27 -19.72 -40.42 -7.04
CA LYS A 27 -18.30 -40.70 -6.72
C LYS A 27 -17.70 -41.61 -7.80
N VAL A 28 -16.45 -41.33 -8.19
CA VAL A 28 -15.50 -42.31 -8.73
C VAL A 28 -14.15 -42.03 -8.06
N ALA A 29 -13.50 -43.08 -7.54
CA ALA A 29 -12.17 -43.00 -6.91
C ALA A 29 -11.07 -43.36 -7.93
N PRO A 30 -9.83 -42.89 -7.76
CA PRO A 30 -8.75 -43.14 -8.71
C PRO A 30 -8.21 -44.57 -8.64
N GLN A 31 -7.75 -45.09 -9.78
CA GLN A 31 -6.99 -46.34 -9.85
C GLN A 31 -5.49 -46.07 -9.80
N SER A 32 -4.79 -46.83 -8.97
CA SER A 32 -3.33 -46.90 -8.90
C SER A 32 -2.74 -47.72 -10.05
N ILE A 33 -1.65 -47.25 -10.68
CA ILE A 33 -0.71 -48.11 -11.40
C ILE A 33 0.71 -47.77 -10.95
N ALA A 34 1.46 -48.78 -10.55
CA ALA A 34 2.85 -48.68 -10.11
C ALA A 34 3.82 -49.08 -11.24
N GLY A 35 5.09 -48.66 -11.15
CA GLY A 35 6.12 -49.29 -11.99
C GLY A 35 7.53 -48.72 -11.97
N LYS A 36 8.42 -49.38 -11.19
CA LYS A 36 9.86 -49.60 -11.45
C LYS A 36 10.78 -48.37 -11.30
N GLU A 37 11.91 -48.36 -10.59
CA GLU A 37 12.96 -49.31 -10.15
C GLU A 37 14.32 -48.85 -10.71
N LYS A 38 15.42 -49.21 -10.01
CA LYS A 38 16.85 -49.04 -10.36
C LYS A 38 17.44 -47.63 -10.11
N ILE A 39 18.70 -47.46 -9.68
CA ILE A 39 19.83 -48.41 -9.50
C ILE A 39 20.64 -48.08 -8.24
N SER A 40 21.32 -49.08 -7.67
CA SER A 40 22.26 -48.92 -6.55
C SER A 40 23.71 -48.87 -7.05
N GLN A 41 24.54 -47.97 -6.51
CA GLN A 41 25.99 -48.16 -6.48
C GLN A 41 26.58 -47.77 -5.13
N LYS A 42 27.28 -48.74 -4.53
CA LYS A 42 28.07 -48.64 -3.31
C LYS A 42 29.53 -48.81 -3.73
N LYS A 43 30.47 -48.01 -3.23
CA LYS A 43 31.91 -48.31 -3.35
C LYS A 43 32.61 -48.10 -2.02
N VAL A 44 33.50 -49.04 -1.71
CA VAL A 44 34.22 -49.18 -0.43
C VAL A 44 35.72 -49.11 -0.71
N SER A 45 36.49 -48.46 0.17
CA SER A 45 37.89 -48.71 0.56
C SER A 45 38.50 -47.44 1.17
N ALA A 46 39.53 -47.44 2.02
CA ALA A 46 39.99 -48.38 3.05
C ALA A 46 41.08 -47.65 3.88
N GLU A 47 41.12 -47.89 5.20
CA GLU A 47 42.16 -47.45 6.17
C GLU A 47 43.50 -48.22 5.99
N PRO A 48 44.61 -48.04 6.78
CA PRO A 48 44.71 -47.48 8.15
C PRO A 48 45.97 -46.66 8.54
N ALA A 49 45.97 -46.08 9.75
CA ALA A 49 47.16 -46.00 10.64
C ALA A 49 46.76 -45.74 12.11
N ALA A 50 47.55 -46.26 13.06
CA ALA A 50 47.16 -46.49 14.46
C ALA A 50 47.42 -45.34 15.48
N SER A 51 46.57 -45.35 16.51
CA SER A 51 46.72 -45.08 17.97
C SER A 51 48.14 -45.03 18.61
N PRO A 52 48.34 -44.53 19.87
CA PRO A 52 47.38 -44.58 21.00
C PRO A 52 47.30 -43.38 22.00
N THR A 53 46.33 -43.50 22.91
CA THR A 53 46.14 -42.73 24.16
C THR A 53 47.11 -43.18 25.28
N PRO A 54 47.12 -42.50 26.44
CA PRO A 54 46.37 -43.08 27.57
C PRO A 54 45.57 -42.08 28.43
N GLU A 55 44.72 -42.65 29.29
CA GLU A 55 43.68 -42.01 30.10
C GLU A 55 44.06 -42.07 31.63
N PRO A 56 43.15 -42.02 32.63
CA PRO A 56 42.87 -40.88 33.51
C PRO A 56 43.35 -41.05 34.98
N SER A 57 42.95 -40.14 35.88
CA SER A 57 42.96 -40.39 37.33
C SER A 57 41.63 -40.04 38.03
N LYS A 58 41.20 -40.92 38.95
CA LYS A 58 39.97 -40.84 39.78
C LYS A 58 40.31 -40.54 41.24
N LYS A 59 39.41 -39.86 41.98
CA LYS A 59 39.10 -39.92 43.45
C LYS A 59 38.45 -38.60 43.91
N ARG A 60 37.56 -38.50 44.92
CA ARG A 60 36.79 -39.47 45.74
C ARG A 60 35.59 -38.73 46.38
N SER A 61 34.64 -39.47 46.98
CA SER A 61 33.38 -39.02 47.59
C SER A 61 33.43 -38.66 49.10
N LEU A 62 32.52 -37.78 49.53
CA LEU A 62 31.64 -37.74 50.75
C LEU A 62 32.05 -38.44 52.08
N PRO A 63 31.68 -37.88 53.26
CA PRO A 63 30.34 -38.10 53.86
C PRO A 63 29.68 -36.87 54.54
N ALA A 64 28.44 -37.04 55.02
CA ALA A 64 27.60 -36.09 55.75
C ALA A 64 27.44 -36.48 57.24
N GLU A 65 26.77 -35.65 58.08
CA GLU A 65 25.83 -35.92 59.21
C GLU A 65 25.46 -34.55 59.86
N ASP A 66 24.48 -34.36 60.76
CA ASP A 66 23.01 -34.63 60.76
C ASP A 66 22.40 -33.89 62.02
N GLU A 67 21.15 -33.39 62.02
CA GLU A 67 20.25 -33.17 63.21
C GLU A 67 18.98 -32.28 63.00
N LYS A 68 18.03 -32.31 63.97
CA LYS A 68 16.55 -32.15 63.84
C LYS A 68 15.90 -31.47 65.09
N SER A 69 14.73 -30.78 65.08
CA SER A 69 13.83 -30.33 64.00
C SER A 69 12.97 -29.05 64.28
N PRO A 70 11.81 -29.02 65.03
CA PRO A 70 10.65 -28.28 64.50
C PRO A 70 9.95 -27.21 65.39
N VAL A 71 9.37 -26.17 64.76
CA VAL A 71 8.36 -25.23 65.34
C VAL A 71 7.34 -24.81 64.24
N PRO A 72 6.02 -24.71 64.50
CA PRO A 72 4.99 -24.43 63.48
C PRO A 72 4.74 -22.93 63.20
N PRO A 73 4.11 -22.57 62.06
CA PRO A 73 3.98 -21.18 61.61
C PRO A 73 2.68 -20.47 62.03
N PRO A 74 2.71 -19.16 62.35
CA PRO A 74 1.51 -18.32 62.40
C PRO A 74 1.19 -17.72 61.02
N LYS A 75 -0.09 -17.77 60.63
CA LYS A 75 -0.61 -17.11 59.41
C LYS A 75 -0.50 -15.58 59.54
N ARG A 76 -0.01 -14.90 58.50
CA ARG A 76 -0.21 -13.44 58.29
C ARG A 76 -0.57 -13.14 56.84
N SER A 77 -1.24 -12.01 56.67
CA SER A 77 -1.88 -11.53 55.44
C SER A 77 -0.92 -11.35 54.27
N ARG A 78 -1.45 -11.54 53.07
CA ARG A 78 -0.75 -11.28 51.80
C ARG A 78 -1.10 -9.88 51.33
N ASP A 79 -0.33 -8.88 51.77
CA ASP A 79 -0.36 -7.55 51.15
C ASP A 79 0.24 -7.64 49.75
N GLU A 80 -0.39 -7.00 48.76
CA GLU A 80 0.12 -6.89 47.40
C GLU A 80 1.19 -5.79 47.32
N SER A 81 2.42 -6.12 47.70
CA SER A 81 3.56 -5.21 47.54
C SER A 81 4.09 -5.24 46.10
N THR A 82 3.79 -4.19 45.33
CA THR A 82 4.44 -3.91 44.04
C THR A 82 5.97 -3.79 44.25
N PRO A 83 6.83 -4.39 43.39
CA PRO A 83 8.27 -4.26 43.56
C PRO A 83 8.74 -2.81 43.35
N PRO A 84 9.70 -2.30 44.14
CA PRO A 84 10.24 -0.96 43.93
C PRO A 84 11.08 -0.91 42.65
N THR A 85 10.77 0.04 41.77
CA THR A 85 11.60 0.36 40.60
C THR A 85 12.86 1.09 41.06
N ASN A 86 14.01 0.43 40.95
CA ASN A 86 15.30 1.11 41.07
C ASN A 86 15.40 2.22 40.02
N GLY A 87 15.63 3.45 40.49
CA GLY A 87 15.66 4.65 39.67
C GLY A 87 16.88 4.71 38.74
N VAL A 88 16.79 4.06 37.59
CA VAL A 88 17.45 4.56 36.38
C VAL A 88 16.53 5.61 35.81
N ALA A 89 16.97 6.87 35.76
CA ALA A 89 16.21 7.91 35.05
C ALA A 89 16.00 7.43 33.61
N ALA A 90 14.73 7.32 33.19
CA ALA A 90 14.41 6.84 31.86
C ALA A 90 15.07 7.75 30.83
N GLN A 91 16.08 7.23 30.12
CA GLN A 91 16.69 7.96 29.01
C GLN A 91 15.58 8.35 28.04
N GLN A 92 15.50 9.64 27.74
CA GLN A 92 14.44 10.18 26.91
C GLN A 92 14.61 9.61 25.50
N ARG A 93 13.81 8.60 25.16
CA ARG A 93 13.98 7.82 23.92
C ARG A 93 13.82 8.66 22.67
N TYR A 94 12.97 9.68 22.75
CA TYR A 94 12.70 10.65 21.69
C TYR A 94 13.15 12.04 22.16
N PRO A 95 13.89 12.81 21.33
CA PRO A 95 14.19 14.21 21.58
C PRO A 95 12.98 15.06 22.01
N SER A 96 11.79 14.83 21.46
CA SER A 96 10.60 15.61 21.85
C SER A 96 10.08 15.30 23.27
N PRO A 97 9.66 16.33 24.04
CA PRO A 97 9.00 16.18 25.33
C PRO A 97 7.78 15.24 25.28
N ALA A 98 7.55 14.45 26.34
CA ALA A 98 6.50 13.42 26.38
C ALA A 98 5.06 13.97 26.30
N ASP A 99 4.88 15.27 26.49
CA ASP A 99 3.62 16.02 26.40
C ASP A 99 3.37 16.65 25.03
N GLN A 100 4.34 16.59 24.11
CA GLN A 100 4.28 17.11 22.75
C GLN A 100 4.25 15.95 21.73
N GLY A 101 3.71 16.22 20.54
CA GLY A 101 3.72 15.29 19.41
C GLY A 101 5.14 15.01 18.90
N ALA A 102 5.27 14.06 17.98
CA ALA A 102 6.54 13.73 17.36
C ALA A 102 6.96 14.86 16.42
N THR A 103 8.18 15.37 16.61
CA THR A 103 8.82 16.30 15.66
C THR A 103 9.28 15.56 14.43
N GLU A 104 9.52 16.29 13.33
CA GLU A 104 10.10 15.70 12.11
C GLU A 104 11.43 15.00 12.40
N HIS A 105 12.27 15.55 13.30
CA HIS A 105 13.51 14.90 13.72
C HIS A 105 13.30 13.58 14.46
N ASP A 106 12.23 13.45 15.27
CA ASP A 106 11.89 12.16 15.90
C ASP A 106 11.49 11.12 14.84
N LYS A 107 10.74 11.54 13.80
CA LYS A 107 10.29 10.67 12.71
C LYS A 107 11.44 10.25 11.78
N GLU A 108 12.34 11.18 11.45
CA GLU A 108 13.53 10.97 10.60
C GLU A 108 14.64 10.15 11.28
N THR A 109 14.71 10.14 12.62
CA THR A 109 15.73 9.35 13.35
C THR A 109 15.21 8.00 13.85
N TRP A 110 13.89 7.79 13.85
CA TRP A 110 13.31 6.52 14.26
C TRP A 110 13.55 5.42 13.21
N GLN A 111 14.04 4.27 13.67
CA GLN A 111 14.62 3.25 12.79
C GLN A 111 13.57 2.33 12.12
N GLY A 112 12.32 2.38 12.58
CA GLY A 112 11.24 1.52 12.09
C GLY A 112 10.44 2.11 10.93
N PHE A 113 9.50 1.30 10.44
CA PHE A 113 8.33 1.75 9.70
C PHE A 113 7.13 1.63 10.64
N CYS A 114 6.27 2.65 10.68
CA CYS A 114 5.08 2.68 11.52
C CYS A 114 3.95 1.86 10.89
N GLU A 115 2.92 1.51 11.67
CA GLU A 115 1.67 1.05 11.04
C GLU A 115 0.91 2.28 10.52
N ILE A 116 0.64 2.31 9.21
CA ILE A 116 -0.19 3.34 8.58
C ILE A 116 -1.56 2.78 8.22
N ALA A 117 -2.58 3.62 8.35
CA ALA A 117 -3.94 3.26 7.95
C ALA A 117 -4.01 3.04 6.44
N SER A 118 -4.81 2.04 6.03
CA SER A 118 -4.97 1.63 4.65
C SER A 118 -5.96 2.53 3.92
N GLU A 119 -5.52 3.72 3.50
CA GLU A 119 -6.37 4.66 2.76
C GLU A 119 -5.73 4.97 1.41
N PRO A 120 -6.41 4.73 0.27
CA PRO A 120 -5.91 5.03 -1.07
C PRO A 120 -5.46 6.48 -1.22
N GLU A 121 -6.10 7.42 -0.54
CA GLU A 121 -5.73 8.83 -0.52
C GLU A 121 -4.35 9.08 0.12
N PHE A 122 -4.02 8.36 1.20
CA PHE A 122 -2.68 8.44 1.80
C PHE A 122 -1.63 7.85 0.85
N PHE A 123 -1.94 6.73 0.19
CA PHE A 123 -1.06 6.13 -0.81
C PHE A 123 -0.85 7.04 -2.03
N SER A 124 -1.90 7.71 -2.55
CA SER A 124 -1.77 8.70 -3.64
C SER A 124 -0.93 9.92 -3.25
N VAL A 125 -0.98 10.36 -1.99
CA VAL A 125 -0.09 11.43 -1.48
C VAL A 125 1.35 10.93 -1.34
N MET A 126 1.54 9.74 -0.76
CA MET A 126 2.87 9.11 -0.63
C MET A 126 3.56 8.92 -1.99
N LEU A 127 2.84 8.45 -3.01
CA LEU A 127 3.36 8.26 -4.37
C LEU A 127 3.85 9.59 -4.98
N ARG A 128 3.04 10.65 -4.88
CA ARG A 128 3.41 11.99 -5.36
C ARG A 128 4.63 12.55 -4.61
N GLU A 129 4.69 12.40 -3.29
CA GLU A 129 5.84 12.83 -2.47
C GLU A 129 7.12 12.01 -2.72
N MET A 130 6.99 10.74 -3.13
CA MET A 130 8.12 9.93 -3.59
C MET A 130 8.62 10.34 -5.00
N GLY A 131 7.88 11.20 -5.71
CA GLY A 131 8.18 11.66 -7.06
C GLY A 131 7.39 10.97 -8.18
N VAL A 132 6.56 9.97 -7.84
CA VAL A 132 5.79 9.14 -8.79
C VAL A 132 4.47 9.84 -9.18
N ASN A 133 4.60 10.97 -9.85
CA ASN A 133 3.45 11.83 -10.21
C ASN A 133 2.55 11.24 -11.31
N SER A 134 2.98 10.19 -12.01
CA SER A 134 2.20 9.53 -13.07
C SER A 134 1.26 8.43 -12.56
N VAL A 135 1.22 8.17 -11.25
CA VAL A 135 0.47 7.06 -10.63
C VAL A 135 -0.33 7.57 -9.44
N CYS A 136 -1.56 7.09 -9.28
CA CYS A 136 -2.34 7.27 -8.05
C CYS A 136 -2.99 5.94 -7.63
N ALA A 137 -3.41 5.87 -6.37
CA ALA A 137 -4.19 4.75 -5.86
C ALA A 137 -5.70 5.06 -5.98
N ARG A 138 -6.50 4.04 -6.31
CA ARG A 138 -7.96 4.10 -6.36
C ARG A 138 -8.55 2.87 -5.68
N GLN A 139 -9.53 3.08 -4.80
CA GLN A 139 -10.25 1.99 -4.14
C GLN A 139 -10.95 1.11 -5.18
N VAL A 140 -10.82 -0.21 -5.04
CA VAL A 140 -11.62 -1.19 -5.78
C VAL A 140 -12.65 -1.76 -4.81
N PHE A 141 -13.93 -1.61 -5.14
CA PHE A 141 -15.02 -2.14 -4.32
C PHE A 141 -15.36 -3.59 -4.68
N PHE A 142 -15.27 -3.94 -5.96
CA PHE A 142 -15.53 -5.27 -6.48
C PHE A 142 -14.43 -5.65 -7.50
N PRO A 143 -13.76 -6.82 -7.33
CA PRO A 143 -12.76 -7.30 -8.26
C PRO A 143 -13.43 -7.95 -9.48
N ASP A 144 -14.00 -7.13 -10.35
CA ASP A 144 -14.65 -7.55 -11.60
C ASP A 144 -14.33 -6.58 -12.75
N LEU A 145 -14.39 -7.05 -14.00
CA LEU A 145 -13.99 -6.27 -15.17
C LEU A 145 -14.86 -5.02 -15.41
N ASP A 146 -16.15 -5.03 -15.04
CA ASP A 146 -17.05 -3.89 -15.28
C ASP A 146 -16.79 -2.76 -14.27
N THR A 147 -16.44 -3.09 -13.03
CA THR A 147 -15.93 -2.14 -12.03
C THR A 147 -14.56 -1.60 -12.45
N LEU A 148 -13.64 -2.47 -12.88
CA LEU A 148 -12.27 -2.07 -13.24
C LEU A 148 -12.21 -1.15 -14.47
N LYS A 149 -13.11 -1.32 -15.44
CA LYS A 149 -13.23 -0.45 -16.63
C LYS A 149 -13.64 0.99 -16.31
N GLN A 150 -14.16 1.26 -15.10
CA GLN A 150 -14.50 2.61 -14.63
C GLN A 150 -13.29 3.33 -13.99
N LEU A 151 -12.20 2.63 -13.69
CA LEU A 151 -10.98 3.22 -13.14
C LEU A 151 -10.14 3.88 -14.24
N PRO A 152 -9.32 4.90 -13.90
CA PRO A 152 -8.31 5.44 -14.82
C PRO A 152 -7.41 4.35 -15.41
N GLN A 153 -7.09 4.46 -16.69
CA GLN A 153 -6.35 3.43 -17.44
C GLN A 153 -4.96 3.89 -17.91
N PRO A 154 -3.98 2.97 -17.98
CA PRO A 154 -4.04 1.58 -17.55
C PRO A 154 -4.02 1.46 -16.01
N ILE A 155 -4.54 0.33 -15.54
CA ILE A 155 -4.21 -0.22 -14.22
C ILE A 155 -2.82 -0.85 -14.31
N TYR A 156 -1.93 -0.54 -13.36
CA TYR A 156 -0.56 -1.07 -13.31
C TYR A 156 -0.42 -2.28 -12.40
N GLY A 157 -1.31 -2.41 -11.42
CA GLY A 157 -1.37 -3.53 -10.50
C GLY A 157 -2.36 -3.28 -9.37
N PHE A 158 -2.67 -4.33 -8.62
CA PHE A 158 -3.48 -4.28 -7.41
C PHE A 158 -2.62 -4.44 -6.18
N VAL A 159 -3.02 -3.79 -5.10
CA VAL A 159 -2.52 -4.02 -3.76
C VAL A 159 -3.71 -4.41 -2.88
N PHE A 160 -3.60 -5.59 -2.25
CA PHE A 160 -4.68 -6.24 -1.54
C PHE A 160 -4.28 -6.47 -0.08
N LEU A 161 -5.01 -5.82 0.83
CA LEU A 161 -4.93 -6.02 2.26
C LEU A 161 -5.90 -7.10 2.71
N LEU A 162 -5.42 -8.05 3.49
CA LEU A 162 -6.22 -9.06 4.17
C LEU A 162 -5.58 -9.45 5.50
N ARG A 163 -6.34 -10.06 6.40
CA ARG A 163 -5.76 -10.69 7.59
C ARG A 163 -4.78 -11.80 7.18
N TYR A 164 -3.57 -11.77 7.75
CA TYR A 164 -2.51 -12.74 7.42
C TYR A 164 -2.92 -14.17 7.74
N ARG A 165 -2.61 -15.07 6.80
CA ARG A 165 -2.64 -16.54 6.93
C ARG A 165 -1.57 -17.10 6.00
N GLU A 166 -1.12 -18.34 6.24
CA GLU A 166 -0.21 -19.02 5.32
C GLU A 166 -0.96 -19.40 4.02
N PHE A 167 -0.84 -18.57 2.97
CA PHE A 167 -1.46 -18.78 1.66
C PHE A 167 -0.43 -19.21 0.59
N ASP A 168 -0.66 -20.35 -0.05
CA ASP A 168 0.10 -20.83 -1.22
C ASP A 168 1.63 -20.88 -1.01
N SER A 169 2.08 -21.34 0.16
CA SER A 169 3.51 -21.56 0.43
C SER A 169 4.14 -22.62 -0.49
N GLU A 170 3.34 -23.54 -1.04
CA GLU A 170 3.76 -24.67 -1.88
C GLU A 170 3.97 -24.33 -3.38
N ASN A 171 3.45 -23.20 -3.87
CA ASN A 171 3.47 -22.83 -5.31
C ASN A 171 4.49 -21.73 -5.66
N GLN A 172 5.48 -21.49 -4.79
CA GLN A 172 6.54 -20.51 -5.03
C GLN A 172 7.52 -21.01 -6.09
N SER A 173 8.09 -20.09 -6.89
CA SER A 173 9.24 -20.40 -7.76
C SER A 173 10.45 -20.88 -6.93
N GLU A 174 11.33 -21.72 -7.50
CA GLU A 174 12.55 -22.17 -6.80
C GLU A 174 13.49 -20.99 -6.49
N ASP A 175 13.67 -20.11 -7.48
CA ASP A 175 14.43 -18.86 -7.40
C ASP A 175 13.57 -17.67 -7.85
N CYS A 176 14.02 -16.45 -7.54
CA CYS A 176 13.44 -15.23 -8.09
C CYS A 176 13.79 -15.14 -9.58
N PRO A 177 12.82 -15.09 -10.51
CA PRO A 177 13.10 -15.01 -11.93
C PRO A 177 13.84 -13.73 -12.32
N ASP A 178 14.66 -13.82 -13.37
CA ASP A 178 15.20 -12.65 -14.06
C ASP A 178 14.05 -11.74 -14.55
N GLY A 179 14.27 -10.43 -14.54
CA GLY A 179 13.24 -9.43 -14.87
C GLY A 179 12.30 -9.06 -13.71
N VAL A 180 12.07 -9.96 -12.74
CA VAL A 180 11.17 -9.70 -11.61
C VAL A 180 11.89 -9.00 -10.44
N TRP A 181 11.56 -7.73 -10.20
CA TRP A 181 11.90 -7.02 -8.98
C TRP A 181 10.98 -7.48 -7.83
N PHE A 182 11.41 -8.52 -7.12
CA PHE A 182 10.80 -8.99 -5.88
C PHE A 182 11.73 -8.75 -4.69
N ALA A 183 11.16 -8.39 -3.53
CA ALA A 183 11.90 -8.08 -2.31
C ALA A 183 11.15 -8.61 -1.08
N ASN A 184 11.85 -9.24 -0.14
CA ASN A 184 11.22 -9.77 1.09
C ASN A 184 11.01 -8.64 2.11
N GLN A 185 9.93 -8.74 2.89
CA GLN A 185 9.70 -7.91 4.07
C GLN A 185 10.61 -8.39 5.21
N LEU A 186 11.28 -7.46 5.88
CA LEU A 186 12.08 -7.80 7.03
C LEU A 186 11.22 -8.00 8.30
N PRO A 187 11.59 -8.93 9.20
CA PRO A 187 10.87 -9.16 10.44
C PRO A 187 10.72 -7.89 11.29
N ALA A 188 9.56 -7.75 11.92
CA ALA A 188 9.20 -6.63 12.79
C ALA A 188 9.24 -5.23 12.13
N GLN A 189 9.07 -5.14 10.82
CA GLN A 189 8.81 -3.88 10.11
C GLN A 189 7.36 -3.83 9.60
N ASN A 190 6.70 -2.69 9.78
CA ASN A 190 5.34 -2.43 9.29
C ASN A 190 5.36 -1.80 7.89
N SER A 191 6.39 -2.10 7.09
CA SER A 191 6.62 -1.56 5.74
C SER A 191 5.76 -2.23 4.64
N CYS A 192 4.91 -3.20 4.99
CA CYS A 192 4.15 -4.05 4.06
C CYS A 192 3.38 -3.29 2.96
N SER A 193 2.67 -2.22 3.29
CA SER A 193 1.95 -1.38 2.32
C SER A 193 2.88 -0.73 1.29
N THR A 194 4.01 -0.20 1.76
CA THR A 194 5.02 0.45 0.92
C THR A 194 5.80 -0.55 0.08
N LEU A 195 6.11 -1.72 0.64
CA LEU A 195 6.73 -2.82 -0.09
C LEU A 195 5.81 -3.35 -1.22
N ALA A 196 4.51 -3.51 -0.96
CA ALA A 196 3.55 -3.94 -1.98
C ALA A 196 3.39 -2.89 -3.10
N MET A 197 3.38 -1.59 -2.78
CA MET A 197 3.45 -0.54 -3.81
C MET A 197 4.77 -0.60 -4.59
N PHE A 198 5.91 -0.84 -3.93
CA PHE A 198 7.21 -0.99 -4.58
C PHE A 198 7.26 -2.22 -5.50
N HIS A 199 6.65 -3.34 -5.11
CA HIS A 199 6.48 -4.51 -5.97
C HIS A 199 5.74 -4.18 -7.28
N VAL A 200 4.75 -3.28 -7.26
CA VAL A 200 4.13 -2.79 -8.51
C VAL A 200 5.07 -1.83 -9.26
N LEU A 201 5.45 -0.73 -8.62
CA LEU A 201 6.23 0.36 -9.22
C LEU A 201 7.55 -0.11 -9.86
N MET A 202 8.28 -1.00 -9.19
CA MET A 202 9.60 -1.42 -9.66
C MET A 202 9.53 -2.41 -10.81
N ASN A 203 8.38 -3.03 -11.08
CA ASN A 203 8.21 -3.96 -12.21
C ASN A 203 7.55 -3.32 -13.44
N THR A 204 6.84 -2.18 -13.29
CA THR A 204 6.26 -1.51 -14.47
C THR A 204 7.31 -0.69 -15.23
N PRO A 205 7.48 -0.88 -16.57
CA PRO A 205 8.44 -0.11 -17.36
C PRO A 205 7.99 1.33 -17.67
N ASP A 206 6.68 1.55 -17.83
CA ASP A 206 6.10 2.83 -18.28
C ASP A 206 5.89 3.89 -17.19
N ILE A 207 6.31 3.63 -15.95
CA ILE A 207 6.09 4.53 -14.81
C ILE A 207 7.30 5.46 -14.62
N GLN A 208 7.02 6.76 -14.48
CA GLN A 208 8.02 7.76 -14.13
C GLN A 208 8.27 7.73 -12.61
N LEU A 209 9.26 6.96 -12.18
CA LEU A 209 9.54 6.71 -10.76
C LEU A 209 10.09 7.93 -10.00
N GLY A 210 10.58 8.96 -10.70
CA GLY A 210 11.35 10.05 -10.10
C GLY A 210 12.78 9.64 -9.71
N GLU A 211 13.64 10.63 -9.45
CA GLU A 211 15.09 10.44 -9.31
C GLU A 211 15.47 9.41 -8.23
N ASN A 212 15.01 9.61 -6.98
CA ASN A 212 15.36 8.76 -5.83
C ASN A 212 14.94 7.29 -6.02
N LEU A 213 13.74 7.03 -6.53
CA LEU A 213 13.24 5.66 -6.73
C LEU A 213 13.87 5.02 -7.98
N GLN A 214 14.20 5.80 -9.00
CA GLN A 214 14.92 5.30 -10.17
C GLN A 214 16.37 4.90 -9.81
N GLU A 215 17.06 5.71 -9.00
CA GLU A 215 18.39 5.34 -8.46
C GLU A 215 18.29 4.09 -7.58
N PHE A 216 17.30 4.02 -6.69
CA PHE A 216 17.05 2.84 -5.86
C PHE A 216 16.76 1.58 -6.68
N LYS A 217 15.94 1.67 -7.74
CA LYS A 217 15.67 0.55 -8.67
C LYS A 217 16.94 0.07 -9.35
N SER A 218 17.76 0.98 -9.85
CA SER A 218 19.05 0.66 -10.49
C SER A 218 20.10 0.11 -9.52
N PHE A 219 20.12 0.59 -8.28
CA PHE A 219 21.00 0.07 -7.21
C PHE A 219 20.63 -1.35 -6.79
N THR A 220 19.33 -1.67 -6.76
CA THR A 220 18.79 -2.94 -6.24
C THR A 220 18.50 -4.00 -7.30
N SER A 221 18.76 -3.74 -8.59
CA SER A 221 18.38 -4.66 -9.69
C SER A 221 19.04 -6.04 -9.54
N GLU A 222 20.35 -6.09 -9.29
CA GLU A 222 21.12 -7.35 -9.19
C GLU A 222 21.11 -7.98 -7.79
N MET A 223 20.33 -7.43 -6.85
CA MET A 223 20.30 -7.90 -5.47
C MET A 223 19.33 -9.06 -5.26
N HIS A 224 19.73 -10.03 -4.42
CA HIS A 224 18.82 -11.05 -3.92
C HIS A 224 17.63 -10.41 -3.17
N PRO A 225 16.39 -10.94 -3.27
CA PRO A 225 15.19 -10.37 -2.65
C PRO A 225 15.33 -9.94 -1.18
N LEU A 226 16.09 -10.68 -0.37
CA LEU A 226 16.37 -10.32 1.03
C LEU A 226 17.18 -9.01 1.15
N HIS A 227 18.23 -8.84 0.34
CA HIS A 227 19.06 -7.63 0.32
C HIS A 227 18.31 -6.43 -0.29
N ARG A 228 17.35 -6.66 -1.20
CA ARG A 228 16.42 -5.61 -1.66
C ARG A 228 15.52 -5.14 -0.50
N GLY A 229 15.05 -6.07 0.34
CA GLY A 229 14.34 -5.78 1.59
C GLY A 229 15.17 -4.99 2.61
N GLU A 230 16.42 -5.40 2.83
CA GLU A 230 17.39 -4.65 3.65
C GLU A 230 17.68 -3.26 3.10
N SER A 231 17.75 -3.11 1.77
CA SER A 231 17.94 -1.80 1.13
C SER A 231 16.73 -0.90 1.36
N LEU A 232 15.50 -1.42 1.22
CA LEU A 232 14.27 -0.65 1.48
C LEU A 232 14.15 -0.24 2.95
N ALA A 233 14.50 -1.14 3.88
CA ALA A 233 14.53 -0.86 5.31
C ALA A 233 15.45 0.31 5.69
N ASN A 234 16.52 0.51 4.94
CA ASN A 234 17.49 1.59 5.13
C ASN A 234 17.26 2.79 4.19
N PHE A 235 16.21 2.77 3.35
CA PHE A 235 15.95 3.83 2.39
C PHE A 235 15.24 5.03 3.03
N GLU A 236 16.02 5.92 3.63
CA GLU A 236 15.53 6.98 4.50
C GLU A 236 14.56 7.96 3.82
N PHE A 237 14.75 8.22 2.51
CA PHE A 237 13.83 9.05 1.72
C PHE A 237 12.37 8.53 1.79
N VAL A 238 12.18 7.24 1.56
CA VAL A 238 10.87 6.57 1.59
C VAL A 238 10.38 6.37 3.02
N LYS A 239 11.28 5.99 3.94
CA LYS A 239 10.94 5.79 5.36
C LYS A 239 10.38 7.06 5.98
N ARG A 240 10.99 8.22 5.73
CA ARG A 240 10.48 9.53 6.17
C ARG A 240 9.10 9.83 5.62
N ILE A 241 8.86 9.61 4.32
CA ILE A 241 7.54 9.85 3.70
C ILE A 241 6.47 8.95 4.33
N HIS A 242 6.79 7.67 4.55
CA HIS A 242 5.91 6.72 5.24
C HIS A 242 5.63 7.15 6.70
N ASN A 243 6.69 7.38 7.49
CA ASN A 243 6.59 7.75 8.90
C ASN A 243 6.01 9.17 9.11
N SER A 244 5.90 10.01 8.07
CA SER A 244 5.26 11.33 8.17
C SER A 244 3.84 11.25 8.73
N PHE A 245 3.10 10.18 8.39
CA PHE A 245 1.74 9.88 8.83
C PHE A 245 1.66 9.37 10.27
N ALA A 246 2.78 9.07 10.93
CA ALA A 246 2.80 8.60 12.32
C ALA A 246 2.54 9.75 13.31
N THR A 247 1.67 9.51 14.30
CA THR A 247 1.65 10.27 15.56
C THR A 247 2.75 9.79 16.50
N LYS A 248 3.02 10.52 17.58
CA LYS A 248 3.96 10.04 18.62
C LYS A 248 3.51 8.73 19.25
N MET A 249 2.19 8.54 19.39
CA MET A 249 1.63 7.32 19.95
C MET A 249 1.87 6.11 19.04
N ASP A 250 1.77 6.28 17.72
CA ASP A 250 2.01 5.21 16.74
C ASP A 250 3.46 4.70 16.84
N LEU A 251 4.44 5.62 16.97
CA LEU A 251 5.85 5.29 17.19
C LEU A 251 6.08 4.55 18.51
N LEU A 252 5.51 5.06 19.62
CA LEU A 252 5.64 4.48 20.96
C LEU A 252 4.99 3.09 21.08
N VAL A 253 3.85 2.87 20.41
CA VAL A 253 3.18 1.57 20.35
C VAL A 253 4.01 0.57 19.55
N SER A 254 4.52 0.98 18.38
CA SER A 254 5.40 0.16 17.54
C SER A 254 6.65 -0.30 18.31
N ASP A 255 7.31 0.64 18.99
CA ASP A 255 8.43 0.41 19.91
C ASP A 255 8.11 -0.59 21.04
N SER A 256 6.92 -0.47 21.63
CA SER A 256 6.46 -1.33 22.72
C SER A 256 6.24 -2.77 22.25
N ILE A 257 5.59 -2.94 21.09
CA ILE A 257 5.37 -4.23 20.44
C ILE A 257 6.70 -4.87 20.07
N ALA A 258 7.62 -4.12 19.44
CA ALA A 258 8.96 -4.60 19.11
C ALA A 258 9.72 -5.07 20.36
N ALA A 259 9.74 -4.27 21.42
CA ALA A 259 10.38 -4.65 22.69
C ALA A 259 9.73 -5.90 23.32
N GLN A 260 8.41 -6.09 23.18
CA GLN A 260 7.71 -7.29 23.64
C GLN A 260 8.09 -8.52 22.80
N LYS A 261 8.20 -8.40 21.46
CA LYS A 261 8.69 -9.45 20.56
C LYS A 261 10.13 -9.87 20.91
N CYS A 262 11.05 -8.92 21.07
CA CYS A 262 12.43 -9.19 21.49
C CYS A 262 12.50 -9.97 22.82
N ARG A 263 11.77 -9.51 23.85
CA ARG A 263 11.70 -10.17 25.16
C ARG A 263 11.11 -11.59 25.10
N LYS A 264 10.17 -11.87 24.18
CA LYS A 264 9.66 -13.23 23.93
C LYS A 264 10.75 -14.10 23.30
N ALA A 265 11.42 -13.61 22.26
CA ALA A 265 12.49 -14.34 21.56
C ALA A 265 13.70 -14.67 22.47
N GLU A 266 14.11 -13.74 23.34
CA GLU A 266 15.15 -13.98 24.35
C GLU A 266 14.75 -15.10 25.33
N LYS A 267 13.50 -15.10 25.81
CA LYS A 267 12.98 -16.14 26.70
C LYS A 267 12.90 -17.51 26.03
N ALA A 268 12.57 -17.57 24.73
CA ALA A 268 12.59 -18.81 23.96
C ALA A 268 14.03 -19.35 23.81
N LYS A 269 14.98 -18.49 23.40
CA LYS A 269 16.41 -18.83 23.33
C LYS A 269 16.96 -19.32 24.67
N ALA A 270 16.57 -18.71 25.78
CA ALA A 270 16.98 -19.11 27.13
C ALA A 270 16.38 -20.45 27.62
N LYS A 271 15.24 -20.89 27.06
CA LYS A 271 14.62 -22.18 27.39
C LYS A 271 15.25 -23.38 26.67
N GLY A 272 16.11 -23.13 25.67
CA GLY A 272 16.83 -24.21 24.98
C GLY A 272 16.03 -24.89 23.86
N ASP A 273 14.92 -24.32 23.42
CA ASP A 273 14.14 -24.76 22.25
C ASP A 273 14.92 -24.51 20.96
N ARG A 274 15.94 -25.34 20.73
CA ARG A 274 16.97 -25.16 19.70
C ARG A 274 16.54 -25.73 18.33
N LYS A 275 15.24 -25.77 18.06
CA LYS A 275 14.66 -26.50 16.92
C LYS A 275 13.45 -25.81 16.25
N GLN A 276 13.37 -24.49 16.32
CA GLN A 276 12.74 -23.69 15.25
C GLN A 276 13.85 -23.02 14.44
N SER A 277 13.72 -23.08 13.12
CA SER A 277 14.53 -22.26 12.21
C SER A 277 14.17 -20.79 12.41
N VAL A 278 15.08 -19.88 12.06
CA VAL A 278 14.76 -18.44 12.03
C VAL A 278 13.68 -18.13 10.98
N THR A 279 13.46 -19.04 10.02
CA THR A 279 12.35 -19.04 9.06
C THR A 279 11.05 -19.69 9.56
N SER A 280 10.96 -20.16 10.81
CA SER A 280 9.78 -20.85 11.35
C SER A 280 9.37 -20.31 12.72
N ILE A 281 9.18 -18.99 12.81
CA ILE A 281 8.52 -18.31 13.95
C ILE A 281 7.05 -17.94 13.57
N SER A 282 6.53 -18.47 12.45
CA SER A 282 5.11 -18.32 12.07
C SER A 282 4.18 -19.26 12.84
N SER A 283 4.67 -20.43 13.30
CA SER A 283 3.82 -21.44 13.91
C SER A 283 3.60 -21.22 15.42
N GLU A 284 2.31 -21.05 15.75
CA GLU A 284 1.62 -21.20 17.06
C GLU A 284 1.48 -19.92 17.92
N GLU A 285 0.31 -19.27 17.76
CA GLU A 285 -0.23 -18.15 18.56
C GLU A 285 0.68 -16.90 18.64
N SER A 286 1.25 -16.54 17.50
CA SER A 286 1.89 -15.23 17.27
C SER A 286 0.85 -14.13 17.05
N ILE A 287 1.19 -12.89 17.41
CA ILE A 287 0.35 -11.70 17.17
C ILE A 287 0.19 -11.43 15.65
N GLU A 288 1.03 -12.06 14.82
CA GLU A 288 1.04 -11.97 13.37
C GLU A 288 -0.14 -12.75 12.71
N ASP A 289 -0.70 -13.80 13.33
CA ASP A 289 -1.97 -14.46 12.88
C ASP A 289 -3.22 -13.56 13.01
N SER A 290 -3.04 -12.34 13.55
CA SER A 290 -4.06 -11.30 13.65
C SER A 290 -3.67 -9.98 12.98
N ALA A 291 -2.47 -9.90 12.38
CA ALA A 291 -2.05 -8.71 11.65
C ALA A 291 -2.65 -8.71 10.24
N HIS A 292 -2.92 -7.53 9.70
CA HIS A 292 -3.23 -7.38 8.28
C HIS A 292 -1.93 -7.35 7.46
N HIS A 293 -1.96 -7.97 6.28
CA HIS A 293 -0.82 -8.10 5.38
C HIS A 293 -1.19 -7.69 3.96
N TYR A 294 -0.22 -7.17 3.21
CA TYR A 294 -0.43 -6.68 1.85
C TYR A 294 0.20 -7.62 0.80
N LEU A 295 -0.59 -7.94 -0.22
CA LEU A 295 -0.18 -8.66 -1.41
C LEU A 295 -0.23 -7.72 -2.62
N ALA A 296 0.71 -7.84 -3.55
CA ALA A 296 0.65 -7.16 -4.85
C ALA A 296 0.32 -8.15 -5.98
N PHE A 297 -0.52 -7.74 -6.93
CA PHE A 297 -0.88 -8.50 -8.12
C PHE A 297 -0.66 -7.64 -9.37
N LEU A 298 0.11 -8.13 -10.34
CA LEU A 298 0.54 -7.34 -11.49
C LEU A 298 0.96 -8.22 -12.68
N PRO A 299 0.89 -7.70 -13.91
CA PRO A 299 1.52 -8.31 -15.08
C PRO A 299 3.03 -7.96 -15.15
N ILE A 300 3.86 -8.92 -15.53
CA ILE A 300 5.28 -8.74 -15.88
C ILE A 300 5.60 -9.71 -17.02
N ASP A 301 6.09 -9.21 -18.16
CA ASP A 301 6.58 -10.01 -19.30
C ASP A 301 5.68 -11.20 -19.70
N GLY A 302 4.42 -10.91 -20.07
CA GLY A 302 3.42 -11.91 -20.49
C GLY A 302 2.87 -12.82 -19.38
N GLN A 303 3.29 -12.60 -18.12
CA GLN A 303 2.97 -13.45 -16.97
C GLN A 303 2.32 -12.65 -15.84
N VAL A 304 1.23 -13.17 -15.26
CA VAL A 304 0.60 -12.56 -14.07
C VAL A 304 1.27 -13.09 -12.79
N TRP A 305 1.61 -12.20 -11.86
CA TRP A 305 2.32 -12.52 -10.62
C TRP A 305 1.53 -12.10 -9.38
N LYS A 306 1.65 -12.90 -8.30
CA LYS A 306 1.43 -12.49 -6.92
C LYS A 306 2.79 -12.26 -6.27
N LEU A 307 3.04 -11.04 -5.80
CA LEU A 307 4.22 -10.67 -5.03
C LEU A 307 3.81 -10.46 -3.57
N ASP A 308 4.44 -11.22 -2.68
CA ASP A 308 4.11 -11.28 -1.25
C ASP A 308 5.42 -11.14 -0.46
N GLY A 309 5.57 -10.05 0.31
CA GLY A 309 6.80 -9.78 1.05
C GLY A 309 7.16 -10.84 2.10
N MET A 310 6.19 -11.62 2.60
CA MET A 310 6.43 -12.68 3.58
C MET A 310 6.80 -14.02 2.93
N ASN A 311 6.55 -14.18 1.63
CA ASN A 311 7.02 -15.34 0.87
C ASN A 311 8.54 -15.27 0.64
N ALA A 312 9.16 -16.43 0.42
CA ALA A 312 10.57 -16.52 0.06
C ALA A 312 10.83 -16.05 -1.38
N GLN A 313 9.91 -16.38 -2.30
CA GLN A 313 9.99 -16.12 -3.73
C GLN A 313 8.63 -15.67 -4.30
N PRO A 314 8.59 -15.01 -5.48
CA PRO A 314 7.35 -14.64 -6.14
C PRO A 314 6.50 -15.86 -6.55
N THR A 315 5.21 -15.65 -6.80
CA THR A 315 4.27 -16.71 -7.22
C THR A 315 3.66 -16.37 -8.58
N SER A 316 3.94 -17.19 -9.60
CA SER A 316 3.28 -17.11 -10.91
C SER A 316 1.81 -17.57 -10.81
N LEU A 317 0.90 -16.87 -11.48
CA LEU A 317 -0.54 -17.16 -11.47
C LEU A 317 -1.09 -17.68 -12.81
N GLY A 318 -0.48 -17.27 -13.92
CA GLY A 318 -0.82 -17.72 -15.28
C GLY A 318 -0.31 -16.75 -16.35
N GLU A 319 0.04 -17.27 -17.52
CA GLU A 319 0.32 -16.47 -18.73
C GLU A 319 -0.93 -15.69 -19.16
N TYR A 320 -0.75 -14.56 -19.84
CA TYR A 320 -1.82 -13.76 -20.44
C TYR A 320 -1.39 -13.20 -21.80
N ASP A 321 -2.34 -12.92 -22.69
CA ASP A 321 -2.07 -12.25 -23.97
C ASP A 321 -1.81 -10.75 -23.74
N GLU A 322 -0.60 -10.29 -24.09
CA GLU A 322 -0.21 -8.88 -23.98
C GLU A 322 -1.06 -7.94 -24.86
N GLU A 323 -1.68 -8.44 -25.93
CA GLU A 323 -2.63 -7.66 -26.74
C GLU A 323 -4.00 -7.49 -26.04
N ASN A 324 -4.30 -8.30 -25.02
CA ASN A 324 -5.59 -8.35 -24.32
C ASN A 324 -5.46 -8.04 -22.82
N THR A 325 -5.43 -6.75 -22.47
CA THR A 325 -5.29 -6.30 -21.08
C THR A 325 -6.41 -6.74 -20.12
N ASP A 326 -7.56 -7.19 -20.62
CA ASP A 326 -8.63 -7.74 -19.78
C ASP A 326 -8.26 -9.12 -19.17
N GLU A 327 -7.35 -9.89 -19.80
CA GLU A 327 -7.03 -11.26 -19.37
C GLU A 327 -6.24 -11.28 -18.05
N TRP A 328 -5.21 -10.45 -17.91
CA TRP A 328 -4.45 -10.39 -16.66
C TRP A 328 -5.30 -9.86 -15.49
N LEU A 329 -6.21 -8.92 -15.77
CA LEU A 329 -7.16 -8.38 -14.80
C LEU A 329 -8.10 -9.50 -14.30
N ASP A 330 -8.62 -10.32 -15.20
CA ASP A 330 -9.48 -11.46 -14.86
C ASP A 330 -8.72 -12.55 -14.05
N ILE A 331 -7.48 -12.89 -14.42
CA ILE A 331 -6.61 -13.80 -13.65
C ILE A 331 -6.37 -13.27 -12.23
N ALA A 332 -6.00 -11.99 -12.10
CA ALA A 332 -5.79 -11.35 -10.79
C ALA A 332 -7.08 -11.33 -9.96
N CYS A 333 -8.21 -10.91 -10.55
CA CYS A 333 -9.51 -10.87 -9.88
C CYS A 333 -9.98 -12.24 -9.40
N LYS A 334 -9.87 -13.28 -10.23
CA LYS A 334 -10.15 -14.68 -9.82
C LYS A 334 -9.32 -15.09 -8.62
N ARG A 335 -8.03 -14.75 -8.60
CA ARG A 335 -7.14 -15.08 -7.46
C ARG A 335 -7.49 -14.31 -6.20
N ILE A 336 -7.81 -13.02 -6.32
CA ILE A 336 -8.22 -12.16 -5.20
C ILE A 336 -9.55 -12.65 -4.61
N MET A 337 -10.55 -12.95 -5.44
CA MET A 337 -11.82 -13.54 -5.00
C MET A 337 -11.63 -14.89 -4.30
N ALA A 338 -10.74 -15.75 -4.80
CA ALA A 338 -10.42 -17.02 -4.15
C ALA A 338 -9.79 -16.82 -2.76
N LEU A 339 -8.93 -15.81 -2.59
CA LEU A 339 -8.38 -15.42 -1.28
C LEU A 339 -9.47 -14.90 -0.34
N MET A 340 -10.32 -13.96 -0.78
CA MET A 340 -11.46 -13.45 0.00
C MET A 340 -12.39 -14.59 0.47
N ALA A 341 -12.75 -15.50 -0.43
CA ALA A 341 -13.61 -16.65 -0.12
C ALA A 341 -12.95 -17.66 0.84
N THR A 342 -11.62 -17.77 0.84
CA THR A 342 -10.86 -18.62 1.76
C THR A 342 -10.67 -17.95 3.13
N ALA A 343 -10.63 -16.61 3.16
CA ALA A 343 -10.54 -15.84 4.37
C ALA A 343 -11.84 -15.98 5.19
N GLY A 344 -13.00 -15.69 4.60
CA GLY A 344 -14.30 -15.85 5.28
C GLY A 344 -14.53 -14.86 6.44
N ASP A 345 -13.65 -13.87 6.59
CA ASP A 345 -13.87 -12.60 7.27
C ASP A 345 -14.12 -11.49 6.23
N GLU A 346 -14.74 -10.39 6.66
CA GLU A 346 -15.01 -9.21 5.82
C GLU A 346 -13.89 -8.15 5.94
N ASP A 347 -12.84 -8.46 6.70
CA ASP A 347 -11.71 -7.58 7.03
C ASP A 347 -10.64 -7.58 5.91
N TYR A 348 -11.01 -7.02 4.75
CA TYR A 348 -10.13 -6.89 3.59
C TYR A 348 -10.29 -5.53 2.91
N GLN A 349 -9.28 -5.15 2.12
CA GLN A 349 -9.34 -3.96 1.27
C GLN A 349 -8.52 -4.13 0.01
N LEU A 350 -9.06 -3.70 -1.13
CA LEU A 350 -8.40 -3.78 -2.42
C LEU A 350 -8.25 -2.38 -3.03
N PHE A 351 -7.06 -2.02 -3.50
CA PHE A 351 -6.88 -0.83 -4.32
C PHE A 351 -6.03 -1.12 -5.55
N ALA A 352 -6.26 -0.34 -6.60
CA ALA A 352 -5.51 -0.37 -7.84
C ALA A 352 -4.52 0.78 -7.86
N LEU A 353 -3.28 0.52 -8.28
CA LEU A 353 -2.39 1.58 -8.75
C LEU A 353 -2.68 1.82 -10.22
N VAL A 354 -3.07 3.04 -10.57
CA VAL A 354 -3.54 3.43 -11.90
C VAL A 354 -2.80 4.65 -12.40
N ARG A 355 -2.84 4.89 -13.72
CA ARG A 355 -2.32 6.14 -14.29
C ARG A 355 -3.05 7.35 -13.72
N ALA A 356 -2.29 8.29 -13.17
CA ALA A 356 -2.82 9.57 -12.69
C ALA A 356 -3.41 10.37 -13.88
N PRO A 357 -4.73 10.66 -13.87
CA PRO A 357 -5.42 11.21 -15.05
C PRO A 357 -5.08 12.69 -15.31
N LEU A 358 -4.77 13.47 -14.27
CA LEU A 358 -4.59 14.92 -14.36
C LEU A 358 -3.49 15.34 -15.35
N ALA A 359 -2.36 14.63 -15.38
CA ALA A 359 -1.28 14.91 -16.32
C ALA A 359 -1.70 14.68 -17.79
N ARG A 360 -2.48 13.63 -18.05
CA ARG A 360 -3.04 13.33 -19.39
C ARG A 360 -4.04 14.39 -19.82
N HIS A 361 -4.98 14.78 -18.96
CA HIS A 361 -5.96 15.81 -19.30
C HIS A 361 -5.29 17.17 -19.59
N ARG A 362 -4.24 17.53 -18.85
CA ARG A 362 -3.42 18.72 -19.13
C ARG A 362 -2.71 18.65 -20.49
N GLN A 363 -2.18 17.49 -20.87
CA GLN A 363 -1.58 17.30 -22.19
C GLN A 363 -2.62 17.40 -23.32
N GLU A 364 -3.77 16.72 -23.18
CA GLU A 364 -4.89 16.78 -24.12
C GLU A 364 -5.35 18.24 -24.31
N MET A 365 -5.49 19.00 -23.21
CA MET A 365 -5.78 20.43 -23.25
C MET A 365 -4.74 21.23 -24.05
N CYS A 366 -3.44 21.01 -23.86
CA CYS A 366 -2.40 21.69 -24.64
C CYS A 366 -2.53 21.42 -26.16
N GLU A 367 -2.70 20.15 -26.54
CA GLU A 367 -2.84 19.71 -27.94
C GLU A 367 -4.08 20.33 -28.59
N MET A 368 -5.20 20.30 -27.88
CA MET A 368 -6.47 20.88 -28.32
C MET A 368 -6.41 22.40 -28.46
N VAL A 369 -5.83 23.11 -27.48
CA VAL A 369 -5.70 24.57 -27.51
C VAL A 369 -4.80 25.02 -28.65
N LYS A 370 -3.69 24.31 -28.90
CA LYS A 370 -2.84 24.59 -30.07
C LYS A 370 -3.56 24.31 -31.38
N THR A 371 -4.28 23.21 -31.48
CA THR A 371 -5.11 22.87 -32.64
C THR A 371 -6.17 23.95 -32.91
N ALA A 372 -6.82 24.45 -31.86
CA ALA A 372 -7.79 25.54 -31.95
C ALA A 372 -7.14 26.82 -32.49
N LYS A 373 -6.00 27.25 -31.93
CA LYS A 373 -5.26 28.43 -32.41
C LYS A 373 -4.82 28.30 -33.87
N LEU A 374 -4.45 27.10 -34.33
CA LEU A 374 -4.11 26.85 -35.73
C LEU A 374 -5.34 26.95 -36.66
N ILE A 375 -6.49 26.41 -36.23
CA ILE A 375 -7.75 26.53 -36.97
C ILE A 375 -8.17 27.99 -37.06
N GLU A 376 -8.16 28.74 -35.96
CA GLU A 376 -8.53 30.17 -35.95
C GLU A 376 -7.58 31.02 -36.81
N SER A 377 -6.27 30.77 -36.76
CA SER A 377 -5.29 31.44 -37.64
C SER A 377 -5.48 31.09 -39.12
N THR A 378 -6.04 29.92 -39.43
CA THR A 378 -6.37 29.51 -40.81
C THR A 378 -7.67 30.17 -41.27
N LEU A 379 -8.68 30.22 -40.41
CA LEU A 379 -9.94 30.93 -40.66
C LEU A 379 -9.72 32.44 -40.85
N ASP A 380 -8.88 33.08 -40.02
CA ASP A 380 -8.50 34.51 -40.15
C ASP A 380 -7.87 34.81 -41.53
N LYS A 381 -7.16 33.84 -42.15
CA LYS A 381 -6.59 33.97 -43.51
C LYS A 381 -7.60 33.73 -44.63
N GLN A 382 -8.52 32.78 -44.45
CA GLN A 382 -9.50 32.38 -45.47
C GLN A 382 -10.72 33.32 -45.53
N SER A 383 -11.21 33.79 -44.38
CA SER A 383 -12.43 34.58 -44.28
C SER A 383 -12.38 35.48 -43.03
N PRO A 384 -11.89 36.72 -43.09
CA PRO A 384 -11.72 37.58 -41.91
C PRO A 384 -13.01 37.82 -41.09
N GLU A 385 -14.18 37.72 -41.72
CA GLU A 385 -15.50 37.85 -41.11
C GLU A 385 -15.97 36.59 -40.37
N TRP A 386 -15.19 35.49 -40.32
CA TRP A 386 -15.63 34.17 -39.84
C TRP A 386 -16.23 34.18 -38.42
N LYS A 387 -15.77 35.11 -37.57
CA LYS A 387 -16.25 35.30 -36.20
C LYS A 387 -17.72 35.74 -36.14
N SER A 388 -18.24 36.39 -37.20
CA SER A 388 -19.66 36.75 -37.33
C SER A 388 -20.59 35.56 -37.62
N PHE A 389 -20.03 34.43 -38.07
CA PHE A 389 -20.79 33.19 -38.30
C PHE A 389 -20.92 32.33 -37.03
N LEU A 390 -20.20 32.68 -35.95
CA LEU A 390 -20.30 31.97 -34.69
C LEU A 390 -21.61 32.33 -33.99
N VAL A 391 -22.37 31.30 -33.60
CA VAL A 391 -23.59 31.46 -32.83
C VAL A 391 -23.22 31.56 -31.34
N ALA A 392 -23.71 32.61 -30.69
CA ALA A 392 -23.71 32.73 -29.24
C ALA A 392 -24.64 31.67 -28.62
N ASP A 393 -24.12 30.87 -27.70
CA ASP A 393 -24.91 30.08 -26.76
C ASP A 393 -25.72 31.02 -25.86
N GLY A 394 -26.98 30.69 -25.57
CA GLY A 394 -27.99 31.65 -25.08
C GLY A 394 -27.71 32.36 -23.74
N GLU A 395 -26.64 31.99 -23.04
CA GLU A 395 -26.17 32.62 -21.80
C GLU A 395 -24.97 33.57 -22.02
N ASN A 396 -24.20 33.42 -23.11
CA ASN A 396 -23.00 34.21 -23.41
C ASN A 396 -23.18 35.05 -24.68
N PRO A 397 -23.00 36.39 -24.65
CA PRO A 397 -23.12 37.23 -25.85
C PRO A 397 -21.94 37.09 -26.84
N VAL A 398 -20.95 36.24 -26.53
CA VAL A 398 -19.75 35.98 -27.35
C VAL A 398 -19.54 34.49 -27.41
N ALA A 399 -19.48 33.93 -28.62
CA ALA A 399 -19.23 32.49 -28.81
C ALA A 399 -17.89 32.06 -28.19
N PRO A 400 -17.82 30.88 -27.55
CA PRO A 400 -16.64 30.44 -26.81
C PRO A 400 -15.38 30.41 -27.67
N GLY A 401 -14.30 30.96 -27.12
CA GLY A 401 -12.95 30.99 -27.68
C GLY A 401 -12.00 30.03 -26.95
N PRO A 402 -10.79 29.80 -27.50
CA PRO A 402 -9.76 29.05 -26.80
C PRO A 402 -9.45 29.66 -25.43
N PRO A 403 -9.19 28.84 -24.40
CA PRO A 403 -8.92 29.30 -23.04
C PRO A 403 -7.75 30.29 -22.99
N SER A 404 -7.90 31.32 -22.16
CA SER A 404 -6.88 32.34 -21.94
C SER A 404 -5.64 31.77 -21.22
N PRO A 405 -4.46 32.40 -21.34
CA PRO A 405 -3.27 31.99 -20.59
C PRO A 405 -3.47 31.95 -19.07
N SER A 406 -4.30 32.87 -18.52
CA SER A 406 -4.63 32.87 -17.09
C SER A 406 -5.51 31.67 -16.68
N LEU A 407 -6.46 31.27 -17.53
CA LEU A 407 -7.29 30.08 -17.29
C LEU A 407 -6.45 28.80 -17.38
N LEU A 408 -5.58 28.69 -18.39
CA LEU A 408 -4.62 27.58 -18.51
C LEU A 408 -3.67 27.50 -17.30
N SER A 409 -3.14 28.63 -16.85
CA SER A 409 -2.31 28.67 -15.65
C SER A 409 -3.07 28.23 -14.39
N SER A 410 -4.38 28.53 -14.28
CA SER A 410 -5.21 28.04 -13.17
C SER A 410 -5.41 26.52 -13.17
N PHE A 411 -5.36 25.90 -14.35
CA PHE A 411 -5.34 24.44 -14.53
C PHE A 411 -3.95 23.81 -14.33
N GLY A 412 -2.92 24.59 -13.98
CA GLY A 412 -1.55 24.09 -13.85
C GLY A 412 -0.87 23.79 -15.19
N ILE A 413 -1.30 24.44 -16.28
CA ILE A 413 -0.68 24.36 -17.61
C ILE A 413 0.17 25.61 -17.81
N SER A 414 1.49 25.43 -17.95
CA SER A 414 2.41 26.53 -18.21
C SER A 414 2.45 26.93 -19.68
N GLU A 415 2.87 28.16 -19.97
CA GLU A 415 3.10 28.62 -21.34
C GLU A 415 4.23 27.82 -22.02
N GLU A 416 5.22 27.35 -21.26
CA GLU A 416 6.29 26.47 -21.75
C GLU A 416 5.76 25.11 -22.20
N GLN A 417 4.89 24.46 -21.40
CA GLN A 417 4.24 23.20 -21.77
C GLN A 417 3.41 23.39 -23.04
N LEU A 418 2.57 24.43 -23.08
CA LEU A 418 1.78 24.76 -24.26
C LEU A 418 2.68 25.00 -25.48
N ASN A 419 3.81 25.70 -25.33
CA ASN A 419 4.75 25.99 -26.41
C ASN A 419 5.55 24.76 -26.86
N ALA A 420 5.83 23.80 -25.98
CA ALA A 420 6.51 22.54 -26.32
C ALA A 420 5.63 21.57 -27.12
N THR A 421 4.32 21.50 -26.86
CA THR A 421 3.39 20.57 -27.54
C THR A 421 3.38 20.76 -29.07
N THR A 422 3.71 19.74 -29.85
CA THR A 422 3.62 19.80 -31.32
C THR A 422 2.24 19.38 -31.82
N ILE A 423 1.83 19.94 -32.96
CA ILE A 423 0.73 19.38 -33.77
C ILE A 423 1.42 18.58 -34.86
N ASP A 424 0.95 17.36 -35.12
CA ASP A 424 1.43 16.51 -36.22
C ASP A 424 1.34 17.23 -37.58
N ASP A 425 2.31 16.99 -38.45
CA ASP A 425 2.44 17.70 -39.73
C ASP A 425 1.36 17.33 -40.76
N ASP A 426 0.80 16.11 -40.70
CA ASP A 426 -0.34 15.71 -41.53
C ASP A 426 -1.62 16.38 -41.02
N GLU A 427 -1.84 16.43 -39.71
CA GLU A 427 -2.95 17.19 -39.11
C GLU A 427 -2.86 18.70 -39.40
N ARG A 428 -1.66 19.29 -39.34
CA ARG A 428 -1.42 20.67 -39.79
C ARG A 428 -1.83 20.85 -41.24
N GLN A 429 -1.34 20.00 -42.15
CA GLN A 429 -1.66 20.10 -43.57
C GLN A 429 -3.15 19.90 -43.87
N LYS A 430 -3.84 19.00 -43.16
CA LYS A 430 -5.29 18.82 -43.25
C LYS A 430 -6.03 20.10 -42.85
N ILE A 431 -5.63 20.75 -41.76
CA ILE A 431 -6.23 22.02 -41.30
C ILE A 431 -6.00 23.12 -42.35
N GLU A 432 -4.77 23.31 -42.81
CA GLU A 432 -4.42 24.37 -43.76
C GLU A 432 -5.10 24.22 -45.14
N LYS A 433 -5.39 22.98 -45.57
CA LYS A 433 -6.09 22.66 -46.83
C LYS A 433 -7.62 22.56 -46.72
N SER A 434 -8.18 22.62 -45.51
CA SER A 434 -9.63 22.46 -45.29
C SER A 434 -10.42 23.72 -45.66
N GLU A 435 -11.65 23.53 -46.14
CA GLU A 435 -12.59 24.63 -46.41
C GLU A 435 -13.10 25.28 -45.11
N THR A 436 -13.48 26.55 -45.18
CA THR A 436 -13.93 27.37 -44.05
C THR A 436 -15.10 26.74 -43.28
N SER A 437 -16.07 26.13 -43.98
CA SER A 437 -17.22 25.44 -43.37
C SER A 437 -16.80 24.22 -42.52
N VAL A 438 -15.85 23.43 -43.03
CA VAL A 438 -15.28 22.27 -42.34
C VAL A 438 -14.48 22.71 -41.12
N LEU A 439 -13.70 23.79 -41.25
CA LEU A 439 -12.93 24.38 -40.16
C LEU A 439 -13.81 24.94 -39.04
N LEU A 440 -14.92 25.62 -39.36
CA LEU A 440 -15.89 26.10 -38.38
C LEU A 440 -16.50 24.94 -37.58
N GLY A 441 -16.99 23.89 -38.26
CA GLY A 441 -17.53 22.71 -37.58
C GLY A 441 -16.49 21.92 -36.78
N ARG A 442 -15.21 21.88 -37.24
CA ARG A 442 -14.10 21.30 -36.47
C ARG A 442 -13.81 22.12 -35.21
N ARG A 443 -13.81 23.46 -35.32
CA ARG A 443 -13.63 24.39 -34.19
C ARG A 443 -14.72 24.21 -33.14
N GLU A 444 -15.99 24.15 -33.55
CA GLU A 444 -17.13 23.98 -32.65
C GLU A 444 -17.00 22.72 -31.78
N ARG A 445 -16.78 21.55 -32.42
CA ARG A 445 -16.54 20.28 -31.69
C ARG A 445 -15.32 20.36 -30.76
N LEU A 446 -14.28 21.06 -31.18
CA LEU A 446 -13.06 21.24 -30.39
C LEU A 446 -13.30 22.14 -29.16
N MET A 447 -14.16 23.16 -29.24
CA MET A 447 -14.53 23.98 -28.08
C MET A 447 -15.36 23.18 -27.07
N LEU A 448 -16.34 22.38 -27.54
CA LEU A 448 -17.12 21.49 -26.66
C LEU A 448 -16.21 20.52 -25.91
N ARG A 449 -15.32 19.82 -26.63
CA ARG A 449 -14.38 18.88 -26.02
C ARG A 449 -13.35 19.59 -25.10
N ILE A 450 -12.96 20.84 -25.38
CA ILE A 450 -12.14 21.63 -24.46
C ILE A 450 -12.88 21.81 -23.14
N ASN A 451 -14.16 22.18 -23.15
CA ASN A 451 -14.94 22.35 -21.92
C ASN A 451 -15.06 21.04 -21.13
N GLU A 452 -15.33 19.90 -21.79
CA GLU A 452 -15.32 18.57 -21.15
C GLU A 452 -13.98 18.25 -20.45
N VAL A 453 -12.85 18.62 -21.07
CA VAL A 453 -11.52 18.41 -20.48
C VAL A 453 -11.21 19.43 -19.38
N GLN A 454 -11.77 20.66 -19.42
CA GLN A 454 -11.70 21.60 -18.30
C GLN A 454 -12.40 21.04 -17.06
N ASP A 455 -13.63 20.55 -17.21
CA ASP A 455 -14.38 19.92 -16.12
C ASP A 455 -13.63 18.71 -15.54
N SER A 456 -13.06 17.89 -16.43
CA SER A 456 -12.24 16.72 -16.05
C SER A 456 -10.95 17.11 -15.30
N ILE A 457 -10.29 18.21 -15.69
CA ILE A 457 -9.13 18.75 -14.96
C ILE A 457 -9.56 19.29 -13.60
N MET A 458 -10.66 20.04 -13.52
CA MET A 458 -11.17 20.61 -12.27
C MET A 458 -11.57 19.53 -11.26
N MET A 459 -12.23 18.47 -11.72
CA MET A 459 -12.58 17.32 -10.89
C MET A 459 -11.34 16.63 -10.32
N GLU A 460 -10.35 16.28 -11.15
CA GLU A 460 -9.14 15.61 -10.68
C GLU A 460 -8.25 16.52 -9.80
N MET A 461 -8.20 17.82 -10.07
CA MET A 461 -7.55 18.79 -9.16
C MET A 461 -8.26 18.88 -7.80
N GLY A 462 -9.59 18.76 -7.77
CA GLY A 462 -10.36 18.66 -6.54
C GLY A 462 -10.04 17.40 -5.76
N LEU A 463 -10.07 16.24 -6.43
CA LEU A 463 -9.70 14.95 -5.82
C LEU A 463 -8.26 14.96 -5.26
N GLU A 464 -7.30 15.47 -6.03
CA GLU A 464 -5.90 15.59 -5.58
C GLU A 464 -5.72 16.51 -4.38
N ALA A 465 -6.58 17.53 -4.22
CA ALA A 465 -6.59 18.45 -3.08
C ALA A 465 -7.28 17.82 -1.86
N ASP A 466 -8.40 17.11 -2.04
CA ASP A 466 -9.09 16.36 -0.97
C ASP A 466 -8.19 15.25 -0.41
N GLU A 467 -7.49 14.50 -1.29
CA GLU A 467 -6.46 13.53 -0.90
C GLU A 467 -5.39 14.17 -0.01
N LYS A 468 -4.88 15.34 -0.42
CA LYS A 468 -3.88 16.09 0.34
C LYS A 468 -4.43 16.57 1.68
N GLN A 469 -5.66 17.09 1.72
CA GLN A 469 -6.28 17.53 2.97
C GLN A 469 -6.40 16.37 3.96
N LYS A 470 -6.90 15.20 3.53
CA LYS A 470 -7.00 14.00 4.38
C LYS A 470 -5.62 13.58 4.92
N ALA A 471 -4.58 13.62 4.09
CA ALA A 471 -3.23 13.30 4.52
C ALA A 471 -2.68 14.30 5.56
N ASP A 472 -2.88 15.60 5.33
CA ASP A 472 -2.47 16.65 6.26
C ASP A 472 -3.24 16.55 7.61
N GLU A 473 -4.53 16.20 7.57
CA GLU A 473 -5.35 15.91 8.77
C GLU A 473 -4.84 14.65 9.52
N ARG A 474 -4.47 13.57 8.82
CA ARG A 474 -3.93 12.35 9.46
C ARG A 474 -2.55 12.57 10.08
N ARG A 475 -1.73 13.44 9.48
CA ARG A 475 -0.38 13.81 9.97
C ARG A 475 -0.41 14.65 11.24
N TRP A 476 -1.54 15.30 11.53
CA TRP A 476 -1.68 16.14 12.72
C TRP A 476 -1.82 15.31 14.00
N ASP A 477 -0.89 15.47 14.94
CA ASP A 477 -0.96 14.82 16.24
C ASP A 477 -1.92 15.60 17.17
N TYR A 478 -3.15 15.10 17.31
CA TYR A 478 -4.17 15.69 18.18
C TYR A 478 -3.94 15.41 19.68
N ALA A 479 -3.01 14.52 20.06
CA ALA A 479 -2.85 14.09 21.46
C ALA A 479 -2.48 15.23 22.43
N PRO A 480 -1.58 16.19 22.09
CA PRO A 480 -1.29 17.34 22.95
C PRO A 480 -2.51 18.24 23.18
N VAL A 481 -3.32 18.47 22.14
CA VAL A 481 -4.54 19.30 22.23
C VAL A 481 -5.61 18.59 23.08
N ALA A 482 -5.82 17.30 22.84
CA ALA A 482 -6.75 16.48 23.62
C ALA A 482 -6.34 16.44 25.11
N ARG A 483 -5.04 16.34 25.40
CA ARG A 483 -4.50 16.40 26.75
C ARG A 483 -4.80 17.74 27.43
N VAL A 484 -4.45 18.87 26.82
CA VAL A 484 -4.71 20.21 27.39
C VAL A 484 -6.21 20.41 27.63
N TRP A 485 -7.06 19.94 26.71
CA TRP A 485 -8.51 20.03 26.90
C TRP A 485 -9.03 19.17 28.06
N LEU A 486 -8.48 17.96 28.25
CA LEU A 486 -8.79 17.10 29.41
C LEU A 486 -8.29 17.71 30.73
N GLU A 487 -7.12 18.34 30.74
CA GLU A 487 -6.60 19.11 31.88
C GLU A 487 -7.57 20.24 32.25
N MET A 488 -7.97 21.08 31.29
CA MET A 488 -8.98 22.14 31.50
C MET A 488 -10.33 21.59 32.02
N LEU A 489 -10.80 20.46 31.49
CA LEU A 489 -12.05 19.82 31.95
C LEU A 489 -11.93 19.24 33.37
N ALA A 490 -10.74 18.79 33.77
CA ALA A 490 -10.45 18.33 35.12
C ALA A 490 -10.37 19.50 36.12
N GLU A 491 -9.62 20.55 35.80
CA GLU A 491 -9.47 21.76 36.62
C GLU A 491 -10.82 22.45 36.90
N ASN A 492 -11.69 22.51 35.90
CA ASN A 492 -13.04 23.09 36.05
C ASN A 492 -14.06 22.11 36.68
N GLY A 493 -13.61 20.93 37.14
CA GLY A 493 -14.43 19.90 37.78
C GLY A 493 -15.49 19.25 36.87
N TRP A 494 -15.47 19.52 35.57
CA TRP A 494 -16.41 18.95 34.59
C TRP A 494 -16.16 17.47 34.37
N LEU A 495 -14.89 17.05 34.31
CA LEU A 495 -14.53 15.64 34.15
C LEU A 495 -15.06 14.82 35.33
N GLN A 496 -14.80 15.23 36.57
CA GLN A 496 -15.28 14.53 37.77
C GLN A 496 -16.82 14.44 37.83
N LYS A 497 -17.54 15.51 37.46
CA LYS A 497 -19.01 15.52 37.42
C LYS A 497 -19.62 14.58 36.38
N ASN A 498 -18.87 14.24 35.32
CA ASN A 498 -19.39 13.45 34.19
C ASN A 498 -18.69 12.10 34.00
N ILE A 499 -17.61 11.79 34.74
CA ILE A 499 -16.82 10.56 34.57
C ILE A 499 -17.66 9.27 34.68
N ALA A 500 -18.74 9.27 35.46
CA ALA A 500 -19.69 8.17 35.55
C ALA A 500 -20.36 7.85 34.20
N LYS A 501 -20.67 8.87 33.38
CA LYS A 501 -21.26 8.72 32.04
C LYS A 501 -20.30 8.12 31.01
N PHE A 502 -19.00 8.10 31.32
CA PHE A 502 -17.94 7.54 30.46
C PHE A 502 -17.42 6.19 30.98
N LYS A 503 -17.88 5.72 32.15
CA LYS A 503 -17.51 4.42 32.73
C LYS A 503 -18.53 3.32 32.45
N ASP A 504 -19.80 3.67 32.27
CA ASP A 504 -20.85 2.79 31.74
C ASP A 504 -21.35 3.33 30.38
N PRO A 505 -20.77 2.90 29.25
CA PRO A 505 -21.43 3.01 27.97
C PRO A 505 -22.63 2.05 27.94
N GLN A 506 -23.84 2.58 27.79
CA GLN A 506 -25.06 1.80 27.53
C GLN A 506 -25.10 1.25 26.10
#